data_AF-A0A182PFC4-F1
#
_entry.id   AF-A0A182PFC4-F1
#
_cell.length_a   1.000
_cell.length_b   1.000
_cell.length_c   1.000
_cell.angle_alpha   90.00
_cell.angle_beta   90.00
_cell.angle_gamma   90.00
#
_symmetry.space_group_name_H-M   'P 1'
#
loop_
_entity.id
_entity.type
_entity.pdbx_description
1 polymer ?
#
loop_
_entity_poly.entity_id
_entity_poly.type
_entity_poly.pdbx_seq_one_letter_code
_entity_poly.pdbx_strand_id
1 'polypeptide(L)'
;MRPTHKSAHPVGADGFNSLVRRQMGVQNFALAYNQMGVVATLRLANGPTDNVTAWQRFLPTGPIALLPLSDDTSSLVWSTSMVEAKRLLQLDGDAFIAAVNAAFHKPVPRNTLVDDVMKGVHALIKQTTGQRLEAAPVVEAEVPSSRAAFPLGLGHTSTYVGQGVCLIGDAAHRVHPLAGQGVNLGFGDVQTLVDVLADANYAGLGIGNVSELLKYEQQRLKHNVPVLLTTHSLQRLYTTDFVPTVALRSIGLTLTNALPPVKKFLMNYAMS
;
A
#
# COMPACT_ATOMS: atom_id res chain seq x y z
N MET A 1 -0.07 -20.62 -43.14
CA MET A 1 0.92 -20.55 -42.04
C MET A 1 0.99 -19.11 -41.58
N ARG A 2 0.59 -18.80 -40.34
CA ARG A 2 0.74 -17.46 -39.79
C ARG A 2 2.24 -17.21 -39.51
N PRO A 3 2.80 -16.04 -39.84
CA PRO A 3 4.19 -15.73 -39.51
C PRO A 3 4.31 -15.68 -37.99
N THR A 4 5.07 -16.61 -37.41
CA THR A 4 5.48 -16.53 -36.01
C THR A 4 6.50 -15.39 -35.91
N HIS A 5 6.07 -14.24 -35.39
CA HIS A 5 6.99 -13.16 -35.01
C HIS A 5 7.97 -13.70 -33.95
N LYS A 6 9.20 -14.03 -34.35
CA LYS A 6 10.33 -14.34 -33.44
C LYS A 6 10.93 -13.06 -32.87
N SER A 7 10.09 -12.21 -32.29
CA SER A 7 10.53 -10.97 -31.66
C SER A 7 9.56 -10.62 -30.55
N ALA A 8 9.74 -11.24 -29.39
CA ALA A 8 9.05 -10.83 -28.19
C ALA A 8 9.90 -11.25 -27.00
N HIS A 9 10.69 -10.33 -26.48
CA HIS A 9 11.23 -10.44 -25.13
C HIS A 9 10.06 -10.13 -24.20
N PRO A 10 9.40 -11.12 -23.58
CA PRO A 10 8.16 -10.86 -22.87
C PRO A 10 8.53 -10.13 -21.57
N VAL A 11 8.09 -8.89 -21.42
CA VAL A 11 8.05 -8.24 -20.12
C VAL A 11 6.77 -8.72 -19.43
N GLY A 12 6.91 -9.51 -18.38
CA GLY A 12 5.80 -9.97 -17.54
C GLY A 12 5.32 -8.86 -16.63
N ALA A 13 4.23 -8.21 -17.02
CA ALA A 13 3.54 -7.14 -16.28
C ALA A 13 2.08 -7.52 -15.95
N ASP A 14 1.77 -8.81 -15.91
CA ASP A 14 0.43 -9.39 -15.78
C ASP A 14 -0.03 -9.61 -14.32
N GLY A 15 0.64 -8.92 -13.39
CA GLY A 15 0.23 -8.81 -11.99
C GLY A 15 0.41 -10.07 -11.16
N PHE A 16 -0.31 -10.14 -10.03
CA PHE A 16 -0.05 -11.14 -8.99
C PHE A 16 -0.18 -12.60 -9.47
N ASN A 17 -0.99 -12.86 -10.49
CA ASN A 17 -1.26 -14.18 -11.07
C ASN A 17 -0.44 -14.45 -12.35
N SER A 18 0.72 -13.80 -12.46
CA SER A 18 1.55 -13.82 -13.65
C SER A 18 1.73 -15.21 -14.28
N LEU A 19 1.30 -15.34 -15.53
CA LEU A 19 1.55 -16.50 -16.38
C LEU A 19 3.02 -16.55 -16.80
N VAL A 20 3.62 -15.39 -17.07
CA VAL A 20 5.05 -15.27 -17.43
C VAL A 20 5.91 -15.81 -16.29
N ARG A 21 5.65 -15.39 -15.06
CA ARG A 21 6.35 -15.90 -13.86
C ARG A 21 6.21 -17.42 -13.72
N ARG A 22 5.01 -17.96 -13.96
CA ARG A 22 4.75 -19.41 -13.89
C ARG A 22 5.51 -20.17 -14.98
N GLN A 23 5.54 -19.64 -16.20
CA GLN A 23 6.29 -20.24 -17.31
C GLN A 23 7.81 -20.16 -17.12
N MET A 24 8.31 -19.11 -16.45
CA MET A 24 9.71 -19.01 -16.04
C MET A 24 10.10 -20.05 -14.99
N GLY A 25 9.14 -20.68 -14.30
CA GLY A 25 9.41 -21.67 -13.27
C GLY A 25 10.07 -21.11 -12.02
N VAL A 26 10.04 -19.79 -11.81
CA VAL A 26 10.66 -19.14 -10.66
C VAL A 26 9.82 -19.33 -9.40
N GLN A 27 10.50 -19.56 -8.27
CA GLN A 27 9.83 -19.71 -6.99
C GLN A 27 9.29 -18.36 -6.52
N ASN A 28 8.01 -18.34 -6.14
CA ASN A 28 7.36 -17.17 -5.59
C ASN A 28 6.99 -17.44 -4.14
N PHE A 29 7.57 -16.67 -3.23
CA PHE A 29 7.15 -16.64 -1.85
C PHE A 29 5.86 -15.84 -1.75
N ALA A 30 4.79 -16.45 -1.23
CA ALA A 30 3.51 -15.77 -1.03
C ALA A 30 2.97 -16.02 0.38
N LEU A 31 2.69 -14.93 1.10
CA LEU A 31 1.97 -14.94 2.36
C LEU A 31 0.58 -14.38 2.14
N ALA A 32 -0.43 -15.24 2.26
CA ALA A 32 -1.83 -14.80 2.32
C ALA A 32 -2.13 -14.29 3.73
N TYR A 33 -2.53 -13.02 3.84
CA TYR A 33 -2.87 -12.44 5.14
C TYR A 33 -4.31 -12.78 5.58
N ASN A 34 -5.05 -13.58 4.80
CA ASN A 34 -6.48 -13.84 4.98
C ASN A 34 -7.32 -12.56 5.13
N GLN A 35 -6.84 -11.48 4.50
CA GLN A 35 -7.43 -10.16 4.50
C GLN A 35 -7.79 -9.75 3.07
N MET A 36 -8.78 -8.88 2.97
CA MET A 36 -9.25 -8.29 1.72
C MET A 36 -9.13 -6.77 1.82
N GLY A 37 -8.75 -6.13 0.71
CA GLY A 37 -8.81 -4.69 0.55
C GLY A 37 -10.08 -4.36 -0.19
N VAL A 38 -11.03 -3.72 0.49
CA VAL A 38 -12.24 -3.14 -0.14
C VAL A 38 -11.89 -1.74 -0.60
N VAL A 39 -12.20 -1.44 -1.86
CA VAL A 39 -12.02 -0.12 -2.46
C VAL A 39 -13.33 0.39 -3.02
N ALA A 40 -13.50 1.71 -2.99
CA ALA A 40 -14.64 2.41 -3.55
C ALA A 40 -14.25 3.87 -3.79
N THR A 41 -14.88 4.53 -4.75
CA THR A 41 -14.77 5.97 -4.92
C THR A 41 -15.91 6.64 -4.18
N LEU A 42 -15.57 7.53 -3.26
CA LEU A 42 -16.51 8.17 -2.35
C LEU A 42 -16.54 9.68 -2.58
N ARG A 43 -17.73 10.26 -2.57
CA ARG A 43 -17.93 11.71 -2.51
C ARG A 43 -18.03 12.14 -1.05
N LEU A 44 -17.22 13.12 -0.68
CA LEU A 44 -17.20 13.68 0.65
C LEU A 44 -18.26 14.79 0.75
N ALA A 45 -18.86 14.95 1.92
CA ALA A 45 -19.69 16.11 2.19
C ALA A 45 -18.81 17.36 2.12
N ASN A 46 -19.32 18.44 1.50
CA ASN A 46 -18.63 19.72 1.44
C ASN A 46 -18.27 20.19 2.86
N GLY A 47 -16.98 20.11 3.19
CA GLY A 47 -16.43 20.52 4.46
C GLY A 47 -15.74 21.88 4.38
N PRO A 48 -15.33 22.46 5.51
CA PRO A 48 -14.59 23.73 5.57
C PRO A 48 -13.12 23.60 5.12
N THR A 49 -12.66 22.39 4.78
CA THR A 49 -11.25 22.09 4.45
C THR A 49 -11.17 21.43 3.09
N ASP A 50 -10.21 21.86 2.27
CA ASP A 50 -9.93 21.27 0.96
C ASP A 50 -9.57 19.78 1.09
N ASN A 51 -10.05 18.95 0.15
CA ASN A 51 -9.74 17.53 0.11
C ASN A 51 -8.33 17.26 -0.42
N VAL A 52 -7.32 17.66 0.35
CA VAL A 52 -5.89 17.51 -0.01
C VAL A 52 -5.13 16.57 0.94
N THR A 53 -5.78 16.11 2.00
CA THR A 53 -5.17 15.30 3.06
C THR A 53 -5.60 13.84 2.94
N ALA A 54 -4.62 12.93 2.91
CA ALA A 54 -4.88 11.50 3.06
C ALA A 54 -5.18 11.16 4.52
N TRP A 55 -6.34 10.54 4.77
CA TRP A 55 -6.77 10.12 6.09
C TRP A 55 -6.55 8.63 6.27
N GLN A 56 -5.96 8.22 7.39
CA GLN A 56 -5.82 6.80 7.72
C GLN A 56 -6.12 6.56 9.19
N ARG A 57 -6.97 5.57 9.44
CA ARG A 57 -7.31 5.08 10.77
C ARG A 57 -7.03 3.58 10.85
N PHE A 58 -6.53 3.13 11.98
CA PHE A 58 -6.31 1.71 12.24
C PHE A 58 -7.40 1.15 13.15
N LEU A 59 -8.11 0.14 12.66
CA LEU A 59 -9.11 -0.61 13.42
C LEU A 59 -8.53 -1.98 13.80
N PRO A 60 -9.11 -2.67 14.81
CA PRO A 60 -8.70 -4.03 15.16
C PRO A 60 -8.77 -5.01 13.97
N THR A 61 -9.70 -4.79 13.04
CA THR A 61 -9.89 -5.62 11.85
C THR A 61 -8.97 -5.24 10.68
N GLY A 62 -8.25 -4.12 10.77
CA GLY A 62 -7.34 -3.61 9.74
C GLY A 62 -7.45 -2.10 9.51
N PRO A 63 -6.52 -1.50 8.75
CA PRO A 63 -6.56 -0.08 8.42
C PRO A 63 -7.69 0.26 7.45
N ILE A 64 -8.24 1.47 7.62
CA ILE A 64 -9.13 2.14 6.69
C ILE A 64 -8.53 3.50 6.31
N ALA A 65 -8.52 3.83 5.02
CA ALA A 65 -7.94 5.07 4.51
C ALA A 65 -8.83 5.74 3.45
N LEU A 66 -8.77 7.07 3.41
CA LEU A 66 -9.32 7.93 2.35
C LEU A 66 -8.16 8.67 1.68
N LEU A 67 -8.02 8.48 0.37
CA LEU A 67 -6.99 9.11 -0.43
C LEU A 67 -7.64 10.14 -1.36
N PRO A 68 -7.26 11.42 -1.30
CA PRO A 68 -7.88 12.45 -2.13
C PRO A 68 -7.65 12.17 -3.62
N LEU A 69 -8.71 12.29 -4.42
CA LEU A 69 -8.67 12.18 -5.89
C LEU A 69 -9.00 13.52 -6.56
N SER A 70 -10.00 14.22 -6.04
CA SER A 70 -10.42 15.57 -6.43
C SER A 70 -10.82 16.38 -5.20
N ASP A 71 -11.26 17.63 -5.40
CA ASP A 71 -11.73 18.51 -4.32
C ASP A 71 -12.86 17.92 -3.48
N ASP A 72 -13.67 17.02 -4.06
CA ASP A 72 -14.87 16.43 -3.44
C ASP A 72 -14.89 14.90 -3.43
N THR A 73 -13.93 14.23 -4.09
CA THR A 73 -13.87 12.76 -4.14
C THR A 73 -12.59 12.18 -3.58
N SER A 74 -12.74 11.04 -2.91
CA SER A 74 -11.64 10.28 -2.32
C SER A 74 -11.78 8.79 -2.62
N SER A 75 -10.65 8.13 -2.83
CA SER A 75 -10.55 6.67 -2.91
C SER A 75 -10.51 6.07 -1.51
N LEU A 76 -11.46 5.20 -1.22
CA LEU A 76 -11.45 4.36 -0.03
C LEU A 76 -10.51 3.19 -0.23
N VAL A 77 -9.69 2.90 0.78
CA VAL A 77 -8.99 1.62 0.91
C VAL A 77 -9.22 1.08 2.31
N TRP A 78 -9.99 0.00 2.42
CA TRP A 78 -10.32 -0.64 3.70
C TRP A 78 -9.82 -2.09 3.73
N SER A 79 -8.75 -2.31 4.49
CA SER A 79 -8.26 -3.66 4.78
C SER A 79 -9.09 -4.29 5.90
N THR A 80 -9.69 -5.45 5.64
CA THR A 80 -10.55 -6.15 6.61
C THR A 80 -10.53 -7.67 6.38
N SER A 81 -11.26 -8.44 7.19
CA SER A 81 -11.38 -9.89 7.02
C SER A 81 -12.16 -10.27 5.76
N MET A 82 -11.97 -11.49 5.25
CA MET A 82 -12.74 -11.99 4.11
C MET A 82 -14.26 -11.98 4.33
N VAL A 83 -14.72 -12.26 5.56
CA VAL A 83 -16.14 -12.26 5.91
C VAL A 83 -16.70 -10.84 5.87
N GLU A 84 -15.98 -9.89 6.47
CA GLU A 84 -16.41 -8.50 6.52
C GLU A 84 -16.37 -7.84 5.15
N ALA A 85 -15.36 -8.14 4.33
CA ALA A 85 -15.31 -7.63 2.96
C ALA A 85 -16.49 -8.14 2.11
N LYS A 86 -16.87 -9.42 2.24
CA LYS A 86 -18.07 -9.96 1.58
C LYS A 86 -19.33 -9.24 2.05
N ARG A 87 -19.47 -9.01 3.36
CA ARG A 87 -20.59 -8.24 3.92
C ARG A 87 -20.63 -6.84 3.31
N LEU A 88 -19.51 -6.11 3.31
CA LEU A 88 -19.41 -4.76 2.76
C LEU A 88 -19.75 -4.68 1.27
N LEU A 89 -19.37 -5.67 0.47
CA LEU A 89 -19.73 -5.73 -0.96
C LEU A 89 -21.22 -5.97 -1.21
N GLN A 90 -21.94 -6.58 -0.27
CA GLN A 90 -23.37 -6.90 -0.39
C GLN A 90 -24.30 -5.82 0.16
N LEU A 91 -23.77 -4.84 0.91
CA LEU A 91 -24.56 -3.71 1.41
C LEU A 91 -25.07 -2.84 0.25
N ASP A 92 -26.25 -2.25 0.43
CA ASP A 92 -26.67 -1.12 -0.39
C ASP A 92 -25.74 0.10 -0.19
N GLY A 93 -25.90 1.13 -1.02
CA GLY A 93 -25.06 2.33 -0.97
C GLY A 93 -25.13 3.01 0.40
N ASP A 94 -26.33 3.23 0.92
CA ASP A 94 -26.55 3.96 2.17
C ASP A 94 -26.00 3.23 3.39
N ALA A 95 -26.22 1.92 3.50
CA ALA A 95 -25.67 1.12 4.61
C ALA A 95 -24.14 1.00 4.51
N PHE A 96 -23.58 0.98 3.29
CA PHE A 96 -22.14 1.00 3.10
C PHE A 96 -21.53 2.33 3.54
N ILE A 97 -22.12 3.46 3.15
CA ILE A 97 -21.69 4.80 3.58
C ILE A 97 -21.78 4.92 5.11
N ALA A 98 -22.86 4.44 5.71
CA ALA A 98 -23.01 4.40 7.16
C ALA A 98 -21.92 3.55 7.83
N ALA A 99 -21.55 2.41 7.24
CA ALA A 99 -20.47 1.56 7.75
C ALA A 99 -19.09 2.25 7.65
N VAL A 100 -18.80 2.93 6.54
CA VAL A 100 -17.54 3.69 6.35
C VAL A 100 -17.46 4.85 7.34
N ASN A 101 -18.51 5.66 7.47
CA ASN A 101 -18.56 6.75 8.44
C ASN A 101 -18.43 6.23 9.88
N ALA A 102 -19.09 5.13 10.22
CA ALA A 102 -18.94 4.47 11.51
C ALA A 102 -17.49 4.01 11.74
N ALA A 103 -16.82 3.46 10.73
CA ALA A 103 -15.43 3.04 10.80
C ALA A 103 -14.47 4.22 11.07
N PHE A 104 -14.73 5.41 10.54
CA PHE A 104 -13.92 6.60 10.82
C PHE A 104 -14.24 7.29 12.16
N HIS A 105 -15.48 7.21 12.66
CA HIS A 105 -15.95 8.04 13.78
C HIS A 105 -16.27 7.28 15.08
N LYS A 106 -16.63 5.99 15.03
CA LYS A 106 -16.98 5.25 16.26
C LYS A 106 -15.78 5.13 17.19
N PRO A 107 -15.92 5.38 18.50
CA PRO A 107 -14.86 5.10 19.46
C PRO A 107 -14.59 3.59 19.48
N VAL A 108 -13.34 3.20 19.25
CA VAL A 108 -12.92 1.80 19.37
C VAL A 108 -12.69 1.53 20.87
N PRO A 109 -13.27 0.47 21.46
CA PRO A 109 -13.02 0.14 22.87
C PRO A 109 -11.52 -0.08 23.09
N ARG A 110 -10.92 0.72 23.97
CA ARG A 110 -9.50 0.67 24.33
C ARG A 110 -9.34 0.01 25.70
N ASN A 111 -8.22 -0.67 25.90
CA ASN A 111 -7.81 -1.14 27.22
C ASN A 111 -7.46 0.07 28.10
N THR A 112 -8.06 0.15 29.29
CA THR A 112 -7.94 1.25 30.26
C THR A 112 -6.49 1.61 30.64
N LEU A 113 -5.63 0.60 30.72
CA LEU A 113 -4.19 0.76 31.02
C LEU A 113 -3.44 1.56 29.94
N VAL A 114 -3.83 1.44 28.67
CA VAL A 114 -3.23 2.20 27.57
C VAL A 114 -3.72 3.65 27.59
N ASP A 115 -4.97 3.88 27.98
CA ASP A 115 -5.54 5.22 28.07
C ASP A 115 -4.87 6.08 29.14
N ASP A 116 -4.52 5.52 30.29
CA ASP A 116 -3.86 6.29 31.37
C ASP A 116 -2.43 6.69 31.00
N VAL A 117 -1.68 5.81 30.33
CA VAL A 117 -0.37 6.15 29.75
C VAL A 117 -0.52 7.22 28.67
N MET A 118 -1.53 7.08 27.80
CA MET A 118 -1.78 8.02 26.71
C MET A 118 -2.28 9.39 27.18
N LYS A 119 -2.99 9.48 28.31
CA LYS A 119 -3.37 10.76 28.93
C LYS A 119 -2.14 11.53 29.40
N GLY A 120 -1.18 10.85 30.03
CA GLY A 120 0.08 11.47 30.45
C GLY A 120 0.90 12.00 29.26
N VAL A 121 0.98 11.21 28.19
CA VAL A 121 1.66 11.61 26.94
C VAL A 121 0.91 12.74 26.22
N HIS A 122 -0.42 12.68 26.10
CA HIS A 122 -1.22 13.75 25.50
C HIS A 122 -1.13 15.05 26.30
N ALA A 123 -1.13 15.00 27.62
CA ALA A 123 -1.00 16.20 28.47
C ALA A 123 0.35 16.89 28.24
N LEU A 124 1.44 16.11 28.14
CA LEU A 124 2.79 16.62 27.88
C LEU A 124 2.93 17.22 26.47
N ILE A 125 2.31 16.59 25.46
CA ILE A 125 2.40 17.02 24.05
C ILE A 125 1.47 18.19 23.74
N LYS A 126 0.28 18.27 24.34
CA LYS A 126 -0.64 19.41 24.19
C LYS A 126 -0.04 20.71 24.71
N GLN A 127 0.93 20.60 25.63
CA GLN A 127 1.72 21.73 26.15
C GLN A 127 2.88 22.13 25.22
N THR A 128 3.32 21.26 24.31
CA THR A 128 4.46 21.51 23.39
C THR A 128 4.08 21.65 21.92
N THR A 129 2.90 21.21 21.49
CA THR A 129 2.47 21.25 20.09
C THR A 129 1.01 21.67 20.02
N GLY A 130 0.73 22.91 19.59
CA GLY A 130 -0.62 23.45 19.40
C GLY A 130 -1.40 22.81 18.22
N GLN A 131 -1.15 21.54 17.91
CA GLN A 131 -1.82 20.84 16.82
C GLN A 131 -3.25 20.46 17.22
N ARG A 132 -4.21 21.02 16.49
CA ARG A 132 -5.62 20.67 16.56
C ARG A 132 -5.81 19.37 15.78
N LEU A 133 -6.30 18.32 16.43
CA LEU A 133 -6.68 17.07 15.77
C LEU A 133 -7.91 17.37 14.90
N GLU A 134 -7.72 17.44 13.59
CA GLU A 134 -8.83 17.57 12.64
C GLU A 134 -9.57 16.23 12.51
N ALA A 135 -10.89 16.30 12.36
CA ALA A 135 -11.73 15.11 12.18
C ALA A 135 -11.72 14.67 10.71
N ALA A 136 -11.81 13.36 10.48
CA ALA A 136 -11.93 12.84 9.13
C ALA A 136 -13.20 13.38 8.46
N PRO A 137 -13.18 13.62 7.13
CA PRO A 137 -14.34 14.11 6.41
C PRO A 137 -15.46 13.07 6.42
N VAL A 138 -16.71 13.55 6.43
CA VAL A 138 -17.91 12.71 6.35
C VAL A 138 -18.11 12.30 4.90
N VAL A 139 -18.33 11.01 4.67
CA VAL A 139 -18.70 10.48 3.36
C VAL A 139 -20.19 10.71 3.14
N GLU A 140 -20.55 11.35 2.02
CA GLU A 140 -21.93 11.65 1.64
C GLU A 140 -22.50 10.59 0.69
N ALA A 141 -21.71 10.19 -0.31
CA ALA A 141 -22.17 9.30 -1.37
C ALA A 141 -21.05 8.37 -1.87
N GLU A 142 -21.45 7.28 -2.51
CA GLU A 142 -20.57 6.39 -3.24
C GLU A 142 -20.79 6.58 -4.75
N VAL A 143 -19.71 6.56 -5.53
CA VAL A 143 -19.81 6.53 -6.99
C VAL A 143 -20.31 5.14 -7.43
N PRO A 144 -21.42 5.04 -8.18
CA PRO A 144 -21.99 3.76 -8.57
C PRO A 144 -20.98 2.85 -9.29
N SER A 145 -21.02 1.56 -8.98
CA SER A 145 -20.14 0.52 -9.58
C SER A 145 -18.64 0.71 -9.34
N SER A 146 -18.23 1.58 -8.41
CA SER A 146 -16.80 1.74 -8.04
C SER A 146 -16.32 0.74 -6.98
N ARG A 147 -17.25 0.06 -6.29
CA ARG A 147 -16.94 -0.87 -5.20
C ARG A 147 -16.27 -2.15 -5.73
N ALA A 148 -15.11 -2.49 -5.19
CA ALA A 148 -14.44 -3.75 -5.47
C ALA A 148 -13.70 -4.27 -4.24
N ALA A 149 -13.32 -5.54 -4.26
CA ALA A 149 -12.40 -6.09 -3.25
C ALA A 149 -11.34 -6.96 -3.90
N PHE A 150 -10.13 -6.91 -3.36
CA PHE A 150 -9.01 -7.75 -3.78
C PHE A 150 -8.33 -8.42 -2.59
N PRO A 151 -7.80 -9.63 -2.75
CA PRO A 151 -7.08 -10.31 -1.69
C PRO A 151 -5.79 -9.57 -1.36
N LEU A 152 -5.55 -9.31 -0.07
CA LEU A 152 -4.31 -8.75 0.44
C LEU A 152 -3.33 -9.88 0.75
N GLY A 153 -2.08 -9.63 0.39
CA GLY A 153 -1.01 -10.56 0.65
C GLY A 153 0.32 -9.95 0.30
N LEU A 154 1.36 -10.66 0.70
CA LEU A 154 2.72 -10.37 0.30
C LEU A 154 3.13 -11.42 -0.70
N GLY A 155 3.74 -10.98 -1.79
CA GLY A 155 4.28 -11.85 -2.84
C GLY A 155 5.65 -11.36 -3.24
N HIS A 156 6.62 -12.25 -3.39
CA HIS A 156 7.94 -11.87 -3.89
C HIS A 156 8.61 -13.08 -4.54
N THR A 157 9.13 -12.88 -5.75
CA THR A 157 10.10 -13.79 -6.36
C THR A 157 11.49 -13.23 -6.19
N SER A 158 12.47 -14.05 -5.80
CA SER A 158 13.88 -13.63 -5.77
C SER A 158 14.51 -13.55 -7.17
N THR A 159 13.78 -13.97 -8.20
CA THR A 159 14.22 -14.01 -9.59
C THR A 159 13.22 -13.23 -10.44
N TYR A 160 13.66 -12.10 -10.96
CA TYR A 160 12.90 -11.21 -11.83
C TYR A 160 13.21 -11.49 -13.30
N VAL A 161 14.40 -12.05 -13.60
CA VAL A 161 14.87 -12.24 -14.98
C VAL A 161 15.04 -13.72 -15.30
N GLY A 162 14.64 -14.10 -16.51
CA GLY A 162 14.91 -15.38 -17.12
C GLY A 162 15.54 -15.20 -18.51
N GLN A 163 15.67 -16.29 -19.27
CA GLN A 163 16.26 -16.24 -20.60
C GLN A 163 15.42 -15.37 -21.55
N GLY A 164 15.86 -14.13 -21.81
CA GLY A 164 15.19 -13.18 -22.71
C GLY A 164 13.82 -12.68 -22.21
N VAL A 165 13.54 -12.81 -20.91
CA VAL A 165 12.25 -12.46 -20.26
C VAL A 165 12.54 -11.77 -18.93
N CYS A 166 11.74 -10.79 -18.55
CA CYS A 166 11.82 -10.16 -17.23
C CYS A 166 10.43 -9.90 -16.64
N LEU A 167 10.34 -9.76 -15.32
CA LEU A 167 9.12 -9.51 -14.57
C LEU A 167 9.18 -8.13 -13.94
N ILE A 168 8.05 -7.41 -13.95
CA ILE A 168 7.92 -6.08 -13.32
C ILE A 168 6.65 -5.98 -12.47
N GLY A 169 6.64 -5.05 -11.52
CA GLY A 169 5.50 -4.75 -10.65
C GLY A 169 4.99 -5.98 -9.89
N ASP A 170 3.66 -6.11 -9.79
CA ASP A 170 2.97 -7.20 -9.09
C ASP A 170 3.29 -8.61 -9.64
N ALA A 171 3.85 -8.72 -10.86
CA ALA A 171 4.37 -9.98 -11.37
C ALA A 171 5.66 -10.41 -10.65
N ALA A 172 6.46 -9.46 -10.18
CA ALA A 172 7.73 -9.71 -9.48
C ALA A 172 7.60 -9.56 -7.95
N HIS A 173 6.87 -8.56 -7.47
CA HIS A 173 6.71 -8.26 -6.05
C HIS A 173 5.35 -7.62 -5.78
N ARG A 174 4.67 -8.11 -4.75
CA ARG A 174 3.37 -7.65 -4.28
C ARG A 174 3.48 -7.25 -2.82
N VAL A 175 3.17 -6.00 -2.53
CA VAL A 175 3.29 -5.41 -1.18
C VAL A 175 1.92 -5.11 -0.58
N HIS A 176 1.86 -5.07 0.76
CA HIS A 176 0.64 -4.64 1.46
C HIS A 176 0.38 -3.14 1.19
N PRO A 177 -0.88 -2.72 0.94
CA PRO A 177 -1.21 -1.33 0.62
C PRO A 177 -1.03 -0.30 1.76
N LEU A 178 -0.39 -0.67 2.88
CA LEU A 178 -0.25 0.17 4.09
C LEU A 178 0.49 1.49 3.86
N ALA A 179 1.23 1.61 2.75
CA ALA A 179 2.03 2.78 2.42
C ALA A 179 1.80 3.30 0.99
N GLY A 180 0.83 2.74 0.25
CA GLY A 180 0.58 3.12 -1.16
C GLY A 180 1.74 2.84 -2.12
N GLN A 181 2.73 2.04 -1.71
CA GLN A 181 4.02 1.92 -2.42
C GLN A 181 3.98 0.98 -3.63
N GLY A 182 2.97 0.12 -3.78
CA GLY A 182 2.98 -0.92 -4.83
C GLY A 182 3.13 -0.36 -6.25
N VAL A 183 2.41 0.71 -6.57
CA VAL A 183 2.52 1.37 -7.88
C VAL A 183 3.86 2.07 -8.05
N ASN A 184 4.37 2.73 -7.01
CA ASN A 184 5.68 3.41 -7.05
C ASN A 184 6.82 2.41 -7.30
N LEU A 185 6.77 1.24 -6.65
CA LEU A 185 7.73 0.17 -6.90
C LEU A 185 7.66 -0.32 -8.36
N GLY A 186 6.46 -0.44 -8.92
CA GLY A 186 6.26 -0.79 -10.32
C GLY A 186 6.79 0.27 -11.31
N PHE A 187 6.58 1.56 -11.04
CA PHE A 187 7.16 2.62 -11.87
C PHE A 187 8.68 2.65 -11.81
N GLY A 188 9.25 2.45 -10.61
CA GLY A 188 10.69 2.28 -10.47
C GLY A 188 11.23 1.09 -11.27
N ASP A 189 10.48 -0.02 -11.34
CA ASP A 189 10.87 -1.15 -12.19
C ASP A 189 10.89 -0.77 -13.67
N VAL A 190 9.84 -0.07 -14.15
CA VAL A 190 9.76 0.38 -15.55
C VAL A 190 10.92 1.30 -15.89
N GLN A 191 11.21 2.28 -15.03
CA GLN A 191 12.29 3.23 -15.25
C GLN A 191 13.65 2.52 -15.35
N THR A 192 14.00 1.71 -14.34
CA THR A 192 15.27 0.98 -14.34
C THR A 192 15.37 0.01 -15.52
N LEU A 193 14.27 -0.65 -15.91
CA LEU A 193 14.27 -1.55 -17.05
C LEU A 193 14.50 -0.79 -18.36
N VAL A 194 13.84 0.36 -18.55
CA VAL A 194 14.02 1.20 -19.74
C VAL A 194 15.48 1.63 -19.87
N ASP A 195 16.11 2.08 -18.77
CA ASP A 195 17.52 2.50 -18.78
C ASP A 195 18.45 1.35 -19.19
N VAL A 196 18.28 0.18 -18.58
CA VAL A 196 19.07 -1.03 -18.89
C VAL A 196 18.87 -1.48 -20.34
N LEU A 197 17.63 -1.43 -20.85
CA LEU A 197 17.34 -1.80 -22.23
C LEU A 197 17.92 -0.78 -23.23
N ALA A 198 17.91 0.51 -22.89
CA ALA A 198 18.51 1.56 -23.70
C ALA A 198 20.03 1.38 -23.80
N ASP A 199 20.71 1.12 -22.68
CA ASP A 199 22.15 0.84 -22.63
C ASP A 199 22.52 -0.41 -23.43
N ALA A 200 21.77 -1.50 -23.26
CA ALA A 200 21.98 -2.74 -24.00
C ALA A 200 21.81 -2.56 -25.52
N ASN A 201 20.82 -1.76 -25.93
CA ASN A 201 20.59 -1.45 -27.33
C ASN A 201 21.69 -0.54 -27.90
N TYR A 202 22.12 0.48 -27.15
CA TYR A 202 23.22 1.37 -27.54
C TYR A 202 24.54 0.61 -27.72
N ALA A 203 24.82 -0.35 -26.84
CA ALA A 203 26.00 -1.22 -26.92
C ALA A 203 25.88 -2.34 -27.96
N GLY A 204 24.74 -2.49 -28.64
CA GLY A 204 24.50 -3.53 -29.64
C GLY A 204 24.34 -4.96 -29.07
N LEU A 205 24.10 -5.09 -27.76
CA LEU A 205 24.04 -6.37 -27.04
C LEU A 205 22.67 -7.08 -27.18
N GLY A 206 21.66 -6.37 -27.68
CA GLY A 206 20.28 -6.85 -27.83
C GLY A 206 19.48 -6.76 -26.53
N ILE A 207 18.20 -6.40 -26.64
CA ILE A 207 17.30 -6.14 -25.50
C ILE A 207 16.98 -7.39 -24.64
N GLY A 208 17.30 -8.59 -25.12
CA GLY A 208 17.17 -9.85 -24.37
C GLY A 208 18.43 -10.32 -23.67
N ASN A 209 19.49 -9.52 -23.70
CA ASN A 209 20.77 -9.91 -23.12
C ASN A 209 20.61 -10.12 -21.61
N VAL A 210 20.80 -11.37 -21.17
CA VAL A 210 20.59 -11.75 -19.77
C VAL A 210 21.55 -11.00 -18.84
N SER A 211 22.79 -10.78 -19.24
CA SER A 211 23.77 -10.05 -18.42
C SER A 211 23.35 -8.61 -18.15
N GLU A 212 22.73 -7.96 -19.14
CA GLU A 212 22.16 -6.62 -18.98
C GLU A 212 20.91 -6.64 -18.11
N LEU A 213 19.96 -7.55 -18.38
CA LEU A 213 18.74 -7.71 -17.57
C LEU A 213 19.05 -8.06 -16.10
N LEU A 214 20.13 -8.80 -15.81
CA LEU A 214 20.57 -9.05 -14.43
C LEU A 214 20.97 -7.76 -13.69
N LYS A 215 21.43 -6.71 -14.39
CA LYS A 215 21.65 -5.40 -13.75
C LYS A 215 20.34 -4.81 -13.26
N TYR A 216 19.27 -4.92 -14.06
CA TYR A 216 17.93 -4.53 -13.65
C TYR A 216 17.49 -5.32 -12.41
N GLU A 217 17.59 -6.65 -12.42
CA GLU A 217 17.23 -7.49 -11.26
C GLU A 217 17.99 -7.08 -9.99
N GLN A 218 19.31 -6.91 -10.08
CA GLN A 218 20.13 -6.53 -8.94
C GLN A 218 19.75 -5.16 -8.36
N GLN A 219 19.48 -4.17 -9.21
CA GLN A 219 19.07 -2.83 -8.77
C GLN A 219 17.69 -2.87 -8.11
N ARG A 220 16.72 -3.57 -8.72
CA ARG A 220 15.36 -3.64 -8.18
C ARG A 220 15.27 -4.49 -6.93
N LEU A 221 16.02 -5.58 -6.80
CA LEU A 221 16.06 -6.35 -5.54
C LEU A 221 16.63 -5.52 -4.39
N LYS A 222 17.70 -4.73 -4.63
CA LYS A 222 18.28 -3.83 -3.62
C LYS A 222 17.29 -2.79 -3.10
N HIS A 223 16.34 -2.36 -3.93
CA HIS A 223 15.32 -1.37 -3.55
C HIS A 223 14.03 -2.02 -3.00
N ASN A 224 13.49 -3.02 -3.70
CA ASN A 224 12.17 -3.58 -3.38
C ASN A 224 12.20 -4.45 -2.11
N VAL A 225 13.30 -5.17 -1.84
CA VAL A 225 13.39 -6.07 -0.68
C VAL A 225 13.34 -5.30 0.66
N PRO A 226 14.09 -4.21 0.87
CA PRO A 226 13.94 -3.39 2.09
C PRO A 226 12.54 -2.84 2.31
N VAL A 227 11.87 -2.36 1.25
CA VAL A 227 10.50 -1.83 1.32
C VAL A 227 9.51 -2.93 1.71
N LEU A 228 9.65 -4.11 1.10
CA LEU A 228 8.85 -5.29 1.43
C LEU A 228 8.99 -5.68 2.90
N LEU A 229 10.23 -5.76 3.41
CA LEU A 229 10.51 -6.10 4.81
C LEU A 229 9.96 -5.05 5.77
N THR A 230 10.11 -3.77 5.42
CA THR A 230 9.62 -2.65 6.24
C THR A 230 8.09 -2.67 6.34
N THR A 231 7.41 -2.79 5.20
CA THR A 231 5.94 -2.85 5.16
C THR A 231 5.38 -4.08 5.87
N HIS A 232 6.02 -5.25 5.71
CA HIS A 232 5.67 -6.46 6.45
C HIS A 232 5.87 -6.30 7.95
N SER A 233 6.99 -5.72 8.37
CA SER A 233 7.30 -5.49 9.80
C SER A 233 6.31 -4.52 10.42
N LEU A 234 5.98 -3.42 9.73
CA LEU A 234 4.95 -2.48 10.18
C LEU A 234 3.59 -3.16 10.31
N GLN A 235 3.17 -3.92 9.30
CA GLN A 235 1.92 -4.68 9.34
C GLN A 235 1.89 -5.59 10.58
N ARG A 236 2.95 -6.37 10.81
CA ARG A 236 3.03 -7.31 11.92
C ARG A 236 3.02 -6.61 13.28
N LEU A 237 3.74 -5.50 13.41
CA LEU A 237 3.70 -4.66 14.61
C LEU A 237 2.29 -4.12 14.89
N TYR A 238 1.54 -3.80 13.84
CA TYR A 238 0.21 -3.22 13.94
C TYR A 238 -0.93 -4.22 14.09
N THR A 239 -0.73 -5.49 13.73
CA THR A 239 -1.70 -6.59 13.88
C THR A 239 -1.48 -7.46 15.12
N THR A 240 -0.44 -7.19 15.91
CA THR A 240 -0.16 -7.94 17.14
C THR A 240 -0.91 -7.32 18.32
N ASP A 241 -1.81 -8.09 18.96
CA ASP A 241 -2.65 -7.67 20.10
C ASP A 241 -1.90 -7.54 21.45
N PHE A 242 -0.58 -7.38 21.43
CA PHE A 242 0.24 -7.30 22.64
C PHE A 242 0.28 -5.87 23.19
N VAL A 243 -0.20 -5.68 24.42
CA VAL A 243 -0.44 -4.39 25.09
C VAL A 243 0.78 -3.44 25.08
N PRO A 244 2.04 -3.90 25.29
CA PRO A 244 3.23 -3.04 25.18
C PRO A 244 3.48 -2.46 23.79
N THR A 245 3.23 -3.23 22.73
CA THR A 245 3.39 -2.79 21.33
C THR A 245 2.35 -1.73 20.95
N VAL A 246 1.12 -1.83 21.46
CA VAL A 246 0.06 -0.82 21.22
C VAL A 246 0.40 0.52 21.88
N ALA A 247 1.01 0.52 23.07
CA ALA A 247 1.49 1.74 23.71
C ALA A 247 2.66 2.36 22.94
N LEU A 248 3.63 1.55 22.52
CA LEU A 248 4.81 1.98 21.75
C LEU A 248 4.42 2.53 20.36
N ARG A 249 3.38 1.96 19.75
CA ARG A 249 2.73 2.40 18.51
C ARG A 249 2.19 3.82 18.61
N SER A 250 1.43 4.08 19.67
CA SER A 250 0.82 5.38 19.90
C SER A 250 1.87 6.43 20.25
N ILE A 251 2.85 6.08 21.09
CA ILE A 251 3.99 6.95 21.41
C ILE A 251 4.79 7.28 20.16
N GLY A 252 5.09 6.30 19.29
CA GLY A 252 5.84 6.49 18.05
C GLY A 252 5.13 7.42 17.07
N LEU A 253 3.84 7.18 16.77
CA LEU A 253 3.07 8.03 15.86
C LEU A 253 2.92 9.47 16.40
N THR A 254 2.77 9.61 17.72
CA THR A 254 2.65 10.93 18.36
C THR A 254 4.01 11.66 18.45
N LEU A 255 5.13 10.97 18.66
CA LEU A 255 6.48 11.55 18.58
C LEU A 255 6.85 11.99 17.17
N THR A 256 6.52 11.20 16.14
CA THR A 256 6.75 11.56 14.74
C THR A 256 5.95 12.80 14.34
N ASN A 257 4.72 12.96 14.85
CA ASN A 257 3.91 14.15 14.61
C ASN A 257 4.36 15.37 15.44
N ALA A 258 4.91 15.16 16.63
CA ALA A 258 5.38 16.22 17.53
C ALA A 258 6.78 16.77 17.17
N LEU A 259 7.58 16.04 16.39
CA LEU A 259 8.93 16.45 15.99
C LEU A 259 9.02 16.77 14.47
N PRO A 260 8.99 18.06 14.08
CA PRO A 260 9.15 18.49 12.68
C PRO A 260 10.33 17.87 11.90
N PRO A 261 11.53 17.64 12.47
CA PRO A 261 12.65 17.08 11.70
C PRO A 261 12.45 15.61 11.33
N VAL A 262 11.76 14.81 12.14
CA VAL A 262 11.50 13.38 11.86
C VAL A 262 10.48 13.24 10.73
N LYS A 263 9.43 14.07 10.75
CA LYS A 263 8.45 14.15 9.66
C LYS A 263 9.12 14.53 8.33
N LYS A 264 10.05 15.50 8.36
CA LYS A 264 10.79 15.95 7.16
C LYS A 264 11.74 14.86 6.63
N PHE A 265 12.38 14.10 7.51
CA PHE A 265 13.24 12.97 7.13
C PHE A 265 12.44 11.83 6.47
N LEU A 266 11.29 11.46 7.04
CA LEU A 266 10.41 10.42 6.47
C LEU A 266 9.77 10.84 5.15
N MET A 267 9.36 12.11 5.00
CA MET A 267 8.83 12.65 3.74
C MET A 267 9.89 12.67 2.63
N ASN A 268 11.14 13.03 2.95
CA ASN A 268 12.21 13.02 1.96
C ASN A 268 12.55 11.60 1.49
N TYR A 269 12.53 10.61 2.40
CA TYR A 269 12.78 9.20 2.07
C TYR A 269 11.63 8.55 1.30
N ALA A 270 10.40 9.04 1.43
CA ALA A 270 9.24 8.55 0.68
C ALA A 270 9.11 9.16 -0.73
N MET A 271 9.83 10.25 -1.02
CA MET A 271 9.85 10.94 -2.33
C MET A 271 11.13 10.71 -3.13
N SER A 272 12.03 9.82 -2.69
CA SER A 272 13.28 9.46 -3.40
C SER A 272 13.34 8.00 -3.83
#